data_AF-A0A1E8PLL9-F1
#
_entry.id   AF-A0A1E8PLL9-F1
#
_cell.length_a   1.000
_cell.length_b   1.000
_cell.length_c   1.000
_cell.angle_alpha   90.00
_cell.angle_beta   90.00
_cell.angle_gamma   90.00
#
_symmetry.space_group_name_H-M   'P 1'
#
loop_
_entity.id
_entity.type
_entity.pdbx_description
1 polymer ?
#
loop_
_entity_poly.entity_id
_entity_poly.type
_entity_poly.pdbx_seq_one_letter_code
_entity_poly.pdbx_strand_id
1 'polypeptide(L)'
;MAAAAGNPQYRSLNLTRLAEQGMLTQEGGRSSVAEDFRIIKRPLLRQARASGAEAIRHGNLIVVTSAMPGEGKTYCAINLAMSIAMEMDITVLLVDADVARPSVLKVLGLPPEPGLMDVLLDPQLAMADVILKSNVANLSILPAGRSNKHATELLASRAMSRLLAEIASRYADRVVVFDSPPLLITSEAHALVGQMGQVVMVVEAETTTQHAVKEALRQIDSCEHIHLIYNKTKSFPGNNYYGYGHYD
;
A
#
# COMPACT_ATOMS: atom_id res chain seq x y z
N MET A 1 8.21 27.56 -12.47
CA MET A 1 6.79 27.91 -12.42
C MET A 1 6.12 27.01 -11.40
N ALA A 2 5.73 27.54 -10.25
CA ALA A 2 4.99 26.79 -9.24
C ALA A 2 3.60 26.49 -9.81
N ALA A 3 3.31 25.20 -10.08
CA ALA A 3 1.96 24.77 -10.39
C ALA A 3 1.06 25.19 -9.21
N ALA A 4 -0.06 25.86 -9.53
CA ALA A 4 -1.07 26.19 -8.54
C ALA A 4 -1.53 24.89 -7.87
N ALA A 5 -1.13 24.70 -6.61
CA ALA A 5 -1.59 23.56 -5.83
C ALA A 5 -3.09 23.75 -5.61
N GLY A 6 -3.93 22.93 -6.22
CA GLY A 6 -5.34 22.83 -5.87
C GLY A 6 -5.49 22.68 -4.36
N ASN A 7 -6.56 23.24 -3.81
CA ASN A 7 -6.78 23.21 -2.37
C ASN A 7 -6.91 21.74 -1.92
N PRO A 8 -6.04 21.23 -1.02
CA PRO A 8 -6.03 19.81 -0.70
C PRO A 8 -7.37 19.38 -0.14
N GLN A 9 -7.94 18.32 -0.73
CA GLN A 9 -9.24 17.81 -0.31
C GLN A 9 -9.10 17.06 1.01
N TYR A 10 -9.57 17.65 2.11
CA TYR A 10 -9.51 17.02 3.43
C TYR A 10 -10.69 16.06 3.65
N ARG A 11 -10.42 14.88 4.23
CA ARG A 11 -11.42 13.88 4.62
C ARG A 11 -11.14 13.38 6.03
N SER A 12 -12.13 13.44 6.91
CA SER A 12 -12.00 12.91 8.28
C SER A 12 -12.27 11.41 8.30
N LEU A 13 -11.32 10.62 8.79
CA LEU A 13 -11.48 9.19 9.02
C LEU A 13 -12.08 8.95 10.40
N ASN A 14 -13.03 8.02 10.50
CA ASN A 14 -13.56 7.56 11.78
C ASN A 14 -12.58 6.56 12.41
N LEU A 15 -11.63 7.08 13.20
CA LEU A 15 -10.56 6.28 13.81
C LEU A 15 -11.10 5.23 14.80
N THR A 16 -12.15 5.54 15.55
CA THR A 16 -12.79 4.58 16.47
C THR A 16 -13.31 3.36 15.71
N ARG A 17 -14.07 3.58 14.62
CA ARG A 17 -14.57 2.48 13.77
C ARG A 17 -13.43 1.68 13.14
N LEU A 18 -12.36 2.35 12.73
CA LEU A 18 -11.19 1.67 12.16
C LEU A 18 -10.50 0.80 13.20
N ALA A 19 -10.33 1.28 14.43
CA ALA A 19 -9.76 0.50 15.53
C ALA A 19 -10.62 -0.73 15.87
N GLU A 20 -11.95 -0.59 15.90
CA GLU A 20 -12.89 -1.71 16.08
C GLU A 20 -12.79 -2.77 14.98
N GLN A 21 -12.38 -2.37 13.77
CA GLN A 21 -12.12 -3.27 12.65
C GLN A 21 -10.68 -3.85 12.65
N GLY A 22 -9.94 -3.63 13.74
CA GLY A 22 -8.57 -4.11 13.89
C GLY A 22 -7.53 -3.33 13.08
N MET A 23 -7.83 -2.10 12.67
CA MET A 23 -6.86 -1.21 12.01
C MET A 23 -6.02 -0.46 13.03
N LEU A 24 -4.79 -0.14 12.65
CA LEU A 24 -3.91 0.72 13.41
C LEU A 24 -4.44 2.15 13.42
N THR A 25 -4.41 2.77 14.59
CA THR A 25 -4.72 4.19 14.76
C THR A 25 -3.68 4.79 15.70
N GLN A 26 -3.45 6.10 15.61
CA GLN A 26 -2.52 6.78 16.52
C GLN A 26 -2.97 6.72 17.98
N GLU A 27 -4.27 6.55 18.22
CA GLU A 27 -4.89 6.47 19.56
C GLU A 27 -4.89 5.04 20.13
N GLY A 28 -4.83 4.02 19.28
CA GLY A 28 -4.70 2.62 19.70
C GLY A 28 -3.30 2.36 20.22
N GLY A 29 -3.17 2.11 21.53
CA GLY A 29 -1.89 1.86 22.20
C GLY A 29 -1.10 0.65 21.68
N ARG A 30 -0.21 0.09 22.51
CA ARG A 30 0.59 -1.10 22.13
C ARG A 30 -0.33 -2.32 21.89
N SER A 31 -0.67 -2.60 20.63
CA SER A 31 -1.35 -3.82 20.20
C SER A 31 -0.35 -4.79 19.55
N SER A 32 -0.67 -6.09 19.51
CA SER A 32 0.13 -7.08 18.78
C SER A 32 0.25 -6.72 17.29
N VAL A 33 -0.86 -6.27 16.69
CA VAL A 33 -0.90 -5.79 15.30
C VAL A 33 0.06 -4.62 15.09
N ALA A 34 0.17 -3.69 16.05
CA ALA A 34 1.10 -2.57 15.95
C ALA A 34 2.57 -3.03 15.99
N GLU A 35 2.88 -4.06 16.77
CA GLU A 35 4.21 -4.67 16.77
C GLU A 35 4.51 -5.41 15.46
N ASP A 36 3.56 -6.20 14.96
CA ASP A 36 3.70 -6.95 13.71
C ASP A 36 3.98 -6.01 12.54
N PHE A 37 3.17 -4.95 12.39
CA PHE A 37 3.40 -3.95 11.34
C PHE A 37 4.62 -3.07 11.60
N ARG A 38 5.13 -2.99 12.83
CA ARG A 38 6.44 -2.36 13.10
C ARG A 38 7.57 -3.24 12.57
N ILE A 39 7.52 -4.55 12.81
CA ILE A 39 8.50 -5.50 12.28
C ILE A 39 8.44 -5.52 10.75
N ILE A 40 7.24 -5.58 10.16
CA ILE A 40 7.02 -5.59 8.71
C ILE A 40 7.56 -4.32 8.04
N LYS A 41 7.30 -3.12 8.58
CA LYS A 41 7.74 -1.87 7.92
C LYS A 41 9.25 -1.66 7.96
N ARG A 42 9.98 -2.20 8.94
CA ARG A 42 11.42 -1.90 9.14
C ARG A 42 12.29 -2.25 7.92
N PRO A 43 12.27 -3.47 7.36
CA PRO A 43 13.05 -3.79 6.16
C PRO A 43 12.59 -2.98 4.95
N LEU A 44 11.29 -2.70 4.82
CA LEU A 44 10.73 -1.91 3.72
C LEU A 44 11.26 -0.47 3.72
N LEU A 45 11.28 0.18 4.89
CA LEU A 45 11.80 1.55 5.04
C LEU A 45 13.31 1.62 4.83
N ARG A 46 14.06 0.62 5.29
CA ARG A 46 15.50 0.53 5.05
C ARG A 46 15.80 0.50 3.54
N GLN A 47 15.07 -0.33 2.80
CA GLN A 47 15.19 -0.44 1.34
C GLN A 47 14.71 0.82 0.61
N ALA A 48 13.61 1.42 1.06
CA ALA A 48 13.10 2.67 0.49
C ALA A 48 14.08 3.84 0.61
N ARG A 49 14.93 3.84 1.64
CA ARG A 49 15.95 4.86 1.91
C ARG A 49 17.37 4.43 1.50
N ALA A 50 17.53 3.26 0.89
CA ALA A 50 18.83 2.79 0.43
C ALA A 50 19.37 3.72 -0.66
N SER A 51 20.68 3.98 -0.63
CA SER A 51 21.35 4.91 -1.54
C SER A 51 22.70 4.36 -2.00
N GLY A 52 23.29 4.97 -3.04
CA GLY A 52 24.54 4.48 -3.61
C GLY A 52 24.39 3.12 -4.27
N ALA A 53 25.30 2.18 -3.95
CA ALA A 53 25.33 0.84 -4.55
C ALA A 53 24.13 -0.04 -4.16
N GLU A 54 23.45 0.28 -3.05
CA GLU A 54 22.27 -0.45 -2.56
C GLU A 54 20.95 0.21 -3.00
N ALA A 55 21.01 1.29 -3.79
CA ALA A 55 19.82 2.02 -4.20
C ALA A 55 18.91 1.16 -5.07
N ILE A 56 17.65 1.04 -4.66
CA ILE A 56 16.63 0.31 -5.40
C ILE A 56 15.88 1.31 -6.27
N ARG A 57 15.80 1.03 -7.58
CA ARG A 57 14.97 1.83 -8.48
C ARG A 57 13.53 1.80 -7.96
N HIS A 58 12.96 2.98 -7.72
CA HIS A 58 11.63 3.12 -7.13
C HIS A 58 11.49 2.42 -5.77
N GLY A 59 12.55 2.33 -4.97
CA GLY A 59 12.53 1.63 -3.68
C GLY A 59 11.46 2.16 -2.70
N ASN A 60 11.03 3.41 -2.84
CA ASN A 60 9.94 3.98 -2.04
C ASN A 60 8.53 3.66 -2.56
N LEU A 61 8.40 2.99 -3.70
CA LEU A 61 7.12 2.47 -4.22
C LEU A 61 6.97 1.00 -3.81
N ILE A 62 6.03 0.75 -2.91
CA ILE A 62 5.76 -0.56 -2.33
C ILE A 62 4.37 -1.00 -2.80
N VAL A 63 4.29 -2.12 -3.49
CA VAL A 63 2.99 -2.71 -3.84
C VAL A 63 2.62 -3.84 -2.90
N VAL A 64 1.39 -3.84 -2.43
CA VAL A 64 0.78 -4.91 -1.65
C VAL A 64 -0.14 -5.68 -2.58
N THR A 65 0.14 -6.96 -2.75
CA THR A 65 -0.61 -7.87 -3.62
C THR A 65 -0.81 -9.21 -2.93
N SER A 66 -1.48 -10.13 -3.59
CA SER A 66 -1.78 -11.47 -3.08
C SER A 66 -1.96 -12.44 -4.26
N ALA A 67 -2.02 -13.75 -4.00
CA ALA A 67 -2.23 -14.73 -5.06
C ALA A 67 -3.70 -14.72 -5.52
N MET A 68 -4.61 -14.64 -4.54
CA MET A 68 -6.04 -14.84 -4.70
C MET A 68 -6.85 -13.72 -4.03
N PRO A 69 -8.11 -13.49 -4.44
CA PRO A 69 -8.98 -12.51 -3.80
C PRO A 69 -9.28 -12.92 -2.35
N GLY A 70 -9.43 -11.94 -1.46
CA GLY A 70 -9.85 -12.18 -0.08
C GLY A 70 -8.72 -12.43 0.93
N GLU A 71 -7.47 -12.52 0.50
CA GLU A 71 -6.32 -12.83 1.39
C GLU A 71 -5.95 -11.69 2.36
N GLY A 72 -6.55 -10.50 2.17
CA GLY A 72 -6.43 -9.35 3.08
C GLY A 72 -5.43 -8.28 2.65
N LYS A 73 -5.04 -8.25 1.37
CA LYS A 73 -4.18 -7.22 0.75
C LYS A 73 -4.53 -5.78 1.13
N THR A 74 -5.78 -5.35 1.00
CA THR A 74 -6.24 -3.99 1.36
C THR A 74 -6.07 -3.69 2.85
N TYR A 75 -6.38 -4.66 3.72
CA TYR A 75 -6.16 -4.53 5.17
C TYR A 75 -4.67 -4.35 5.47
N CYS A 76 -3.81 -5.16 4.86
CA CYS A 76 -2.36 -5.05 5.04
C CYS A 76 -1.81 -3.73 4.47
N ALA A 77 -2.30 -3.26 3.31
CA ALA A 77 -1.89 -2.00 2.70
C ALA A 77 -2.23 -0.80 3.57
N ILE A 78 -3.46 -0.74 4.09
CA ILE A 78 -3.91 0.34 4.98
C ILE A 78 -3.11 0.35 6.28
N ASN A 79 -2.96 -0.81 6.94
CA ASN A 79 -2.19 -0.89 8.18
C ASN A 79 -0.71 -0.61 7.99
N LEU A 80 -0.12 -1.06 6.88
CA LEU A 80 1.25 -0.72 6.54
C LEU A 80 1.41 0.79 6.34
N ALA A 81 0.50 1.43 5.61
CA ALA A 81 0.52 2.87 5.40
C ALA A 81 0.34 3.65 6.72
N MET A 82 -0.60 3.25 7.58
CA MET A 82 -0.81 3.83 8.91
C MET A 82 0.41 3.64 9.82
N SER A 83 1.01 2.45 9.82
CA SER A 83 2.23 2.14 10.57
C SER A 83 3.40 3.02 10.13
N ILE A 84 3.60 3.20 8.81
CA ILE A 84 4.66 4.07 8.30
C ILE A 84 4.38 5.55 8.61
N ALA A 85 3.12 5.98 8.52
CA ALA A 85 2.73 7.37 8.82
C ALA A 85 2.97 7.77 10.30
N MET A 86 3.16 6.81 11.20
CA MET A 86 3.58 7.06 12.59
C MET A 86 5.08 7.40 12.72
N GLU A 87 5.90 7.21 11.67
CA GLU A 87 7.29 7.68 11.67
C GLU A 87 7.31 9.21 11.55
N MET A 88 8.19 9.87 12.31
CA MET A 88 8.20 11.34 12.41
C MET A 88 8.57 12.03 11.08
N ASP A 89 9.53 11.45 10.34
CA ASP A 89 10.14 12.07 9.16
C ASP A 89 9.76 11.35 7.85
N ILE A 90 8.58 10.72 7.81
CA ILE A 90 8.10 10.02 6.61
C ILE A 90 6.67 10.43 6.32
N THR A 91 6.43 10.84 5.08
CA THR A 91 5.08 11.00 4.55
C THR A 91 4.67 9.77 3.76
N VAL A 92 3.39 9.42 3.82
CA VAL A 92 2.84 8.25 3.14
C VAL A 92 1.73 8.65 2.19
N LEU A 93 1.80 8.12 0.97
CA LEU A 93 0.69 8.11 0.03
C LEU A 93 0.17 6.68 -0.10
N LEU A 94 -1.06 6.43 0.34
CA LEU A 94 -1.77 5.18 0.09
C LEU A 94 -2.53 5.30 -1.23
N VAL A 95 -2.23 4.45 -2.20
CA VAL A 95 -2.86 4.43 -3.52
C VAL A 95 -3.74 3.20 -3.64
N ASP A 96 -5.02 3.38 -3.98
CA ASP A 96 -5.89 2.27 -4.37
C ASP A 96 -5.68 2.00 -5.87
N ALA A 97 -4.87 0.99 -6.17
CA ALA A 97 -4.56 0.56 -7.51
C ALA A 97 -5.32 -0.72 -7.91
N ASP A 98 -6.18 -1.27 -7.03
CA ASP A 98 -7.16 -2.31 -7.38
C ASP A 98 -8.35 -1.67 -8.11
N VAL A 99 -8.09 -1.12 -9.30
CA VAL A 99 -9.08 -0.40 -10.12
C VAL A 99 -10.20 -1.31 -10.63
N ALA A 100 -9.99 -2.63 -10.61
CA ALA A 100 -11.00 -3.63 -10.92
C ALA A 100 -12.02 -3.77 -9.79
N ARG A 101 -11.57 -3.76 -8.53
CA ARG A 101 -12.42 -3.88 -7.33
C ARG A 101 -11.92 -2.96 -6.20
N PRO A 102 -12.02 -1.63 -6.37
CA PRO A 102 -11.44 -0.68 -5.43
C PRO A 102 -12.13 -0.79 -4.08
N SER A 103 -11.35 -0.75 -3.01
CA SER A 103 -11.87 -1.04 -1.67
C SER A 103 -11.27 -0.19 -0.56
N VAL A 104 -10.21 0.59 -0.82
CA VAL A 104 -9.56 1.42 0.20
C VAL A 104 -10.54 2.43 0.79
N LEU A 105 -11.24 3.21 -0.06
CA LEU A 105 -12.20 4.22 0.44
C LEU A 105 -13.35 3.58 1.21
N LYS A 106 -13.86 2.44 0.74
CA LYS A 106 -14.91 1.68 1.45
C LYS A 106 -14.44 1.25 2.83
N VAL A 107 -13.23 0.69 2.94
CA VAL A 107 -12.65 0.29 4.22
C VAL A 107 -12.43 1.50 5.14
N LEU A 108 -12.00 2.63 4.59
CA LEU A 108 -11.84 3.89 5.31
C LEU A 108 -13.16 4.59 5.68
N GLY A 109 -14.29 4.17 5.08
CA GLY A 109 -15.61 4.75 5.34
C GLY A 109 -15.83 6.07 4.61
N LEU A 110 -15.18 6.25 3.46
CA LEU A 110 -15.27 7.43 2.61
C LEU A 110 -16.14 7.12 1.37
N PRO A 111 -16.85 8.13 0.82
CA PRO A 111 -17.58 7.97 -0.43
C PRO A 111 -16.61 7.77 -1.62
N PRO A 112 -17.09 7.30 -2.78
CA PRO A 112 -16.29 7.28 -4.00
C PRO A 112 -15.80 8.69 -4.38
N GLU A 113 -14.55 8.80 -4.81
CA GLU A 113 -13.87 10.05 -5.15
C GLU A 113 -13.06 9.86 -6.45
N PRO A 114 -12.80 10.94 -7.22
CA PRO A 114 -11.85 10.89 -8.33
C PRO A 114 -10.45 10.46 -7.87
N GLY A 115 -9.67 9.85 -8.77
CA GLY A 115 -8.40 9.25 -8.37
C GLY A 115 -7.45 8.90 -9.51
N LEU A 116 -6.67 7.85 -9.30
CA LEU A 116 -5.62 7.39 -10.21
C LEU A 116 -6.09 7.27 -11.66
N MET A 117 -7.23 6.61 -11.90
CA MET A 117 -7.76 6.42 -13.26
C MET A 117 -8.18 7.74 -13.91
N ASP A 118 -8.72 8.68 -13.14
CA ASP A 118 -9.12 9.99 -13.67
C ASP A 118 -7.90 10.79 -14.13
N VAL A 119 -6.80 10.74 -13.38
CA VAL A 119 -5.52 11.38 -13.75
C VAL A 119 -4.91 10.75 -15.00
N LEU A 120 -5.02 9.43 -15.16
CA LEU A 120 -4.52 8.75 -16.36
C LEU A 120 -5.37 9.03 -17.61
N LEU A 121 -6.65 9.36 -17.43
CA LEU A 121 -7.59 9.62 -18.52
C LEU A 121 -7.64 11.08 -18.95
N ASP A 122 -7.43 12.02 -18.03
CA ASP A 122 -7.46 13.45 -18.28
C ASP A 122 -6.08 14.08 -18.06
N PRO A 123 -5.33 14.40 -19.14
CA PRO A 123 -4.03 15.05 -19.04
C PRO A 123 -4.02 16.42 -18.37
N GLN A 124 -5.18 17.07 -18.21
CA GLN A 124 -5.31 18.36 -17.53
C GLN A 124 -5.57 18.22 -16.04
N LEU A 125 -5.99 17.05 -15.56
CA LEU A 125 -6.25 16.79 -14.15
C LEU A 125 -4.95 16.46 -13.42
N ALA A 126 -4.50 17.35 -12.54
CA ALA A 126 -3.29 17.09 -11.78
C ALA A 126 -3.56 16.10 -10.64
N MET A 127 -2.61 15.19 -10.40
CA MET A 127 -2.69 14.24 -9.27
C MET A 127 -2.91 14.96 -7.92
N ALA A 128 -2.33 16.15 -7.75
CA ALA A 128 -2.49 16.94 -6.52
C ALA A 128 -3.95 17.29 -6.22
N ASP A 129 -4.80 17.41 -7.23
CA ASP A 129 -6.21 17.81 -7.10
C ASP A 129 -7.11 16.66 -6.63
N VAL A 130 -6.65 15.42 -6.79
CA VAL A 130 -7.39 14.20 -6.41
C VAL A 130 -6.77 13.48 -5.20
N ILE A 131 -5.64 13.97 -4.68
CA ILE A 131 -5.07 13.47 -3.42
C ILE A 131 -5.92 13.97 -2.25
N LEU A 132 -6.39 13.02 -1.45
CA LEU A 132 -7.13 13.27 -0.23
C LEU A 132 -6.18 13.37 0.96
N LYS A 133 -6.25 14.46 1.72
CA LYS A 133 -5.62 14.57 3.04
C LYS A 133 -6.54 13.98 4.10
N SER A 134 -5.96 13.44 5.16
CA SER A 134 -6.71 12.83 6.25
C SER A 134 -6.40 13.48 7.61
N ASN A 135 -7.21 13.14 8.62
CA ASN A 135 -6.93 13.44 10.02
C ASN A 135 -5.82 12.56 10.64
N VAL A 136 -5.26 11.61 9.87
CA VAL A 136 -4.05 10.87 10.28
C VAL A 136 -2.85 11.65 9.77
N ALA A 137 -2.00 12.11 10.70
CA ALA A 137 -0.79 12.85 10.36
C ALA A 137 0.07 12.05 9.37
N ASN A 138 0.70 12.74 8.43
CA ASN A 138 1.56 12.18 7.39
C ASN A 138 0.89 11.20 6.39
N LEU A 139 -0.41 10.89 6.51
CA LEU A 139 -1.12 10.01 5.58
C LEU A 139 -1.99 10.80 4.59
N SER A 140 -1.71 10.58 3.29
CA SER A 140 -2.55 11.00 2.18
C SER A 140 -3.04 9.80 1.39
N ILE A 141 -4.19 9.93 0.73
CA ILE A 141 -4.83 8.83 -0.02
C ILE A 141 -5.03 9.28 -1.46
N LEU A 142 -4.67 8.41 -2.42
CA LEU A 142 -5.05 8.53 -3.82
C LEU A 142 -6.06 7.42 -4.12
N PRO A 143 -7.35 7.75 -4.31
CA PRO A 143 -8.36 6.77 -4.71
C PRO A 143 -8.05 6.11 -6.05
N ALA A 144 -8.75 5.01 -6.35
CA ALA A 144 -8.69 4.40 -7.68
C ALA A 144 -9.34 5.31 -8.74
N GLY A 145 -10.39 6.04 -8.38
CA GLY A 145 -11.17 6.85 -9.30
C GLY A 145 -12.23 6.04 -10.06
N ARG A 146 -12.70 6.58 -11.19
CA ARG A 146 -13.72 5.91 -12.00
C ARG A 146 -13.18 4.66 -12.70
N SER A 147 -13.96 3.58 -12.66
CA SER A 147 -13.66 2.36 -13.41
C SER A 147 -13.61 2.62 -14.92
N ASN A 148 -12.72 1.92 -15.62
CA ASN A 148 -12.57 2.00 -17.07
C ASN A 148 -12.36 0.60 -17.65
N LYS A 149 -12.98 0.31 -18.79
CA LYS A 149 -12.83 -0.95 -19.53
C LYS A 149 -11.40 -1.22 -20.04
N HIS A 150 -10.56 -0.18 -20.14
CA HIS A 150 -9.16 -0.24 -20.58
C HIS A 150 -8.18 -0.08 -19.41
N ALA A 151 -8.56 -0.51 -18.21
CA ALA A 151 -7.77 -0.34 -16.99
C ALA A 151 -6.37 -0.97 -17.12
N THR A 152 -6.28 -2.21 -17.61
CA THR A 152 -5.01 -2.89 -17.83
C THR A 152 -4.07 -2.08 -18.74
N GLU A 153 -4.56 -1.58 -19.88
CA GLU A 153 -3.76 -0.83 -20.84
C GLU A 153 -3.33 0.54 -20.28
N LEU A 154 -4.20 1.18 -19.49
CA LEU A 154 -3.88 2.45 -18.83
C LEU A 154 -2.79 2.27 -17.77
N LEU A 155 -2.85 1.20 -16.97
CA LEU A 155 -1.83 0.87 -15.97
C LEU A 155 -0.49 0.46 -16.61
N ALA A 156 -0.53 -0.20 -17.77
CA ALA A 156 0.66 -0.54 -18.56
C ALA A 156 1.18 0.62 -19.42
N SER A 157 0.49 1.77 -19.43
CA SER A 157 0.80 2.87 -20.34
C SER A 157 2.06 3.64 -19.94
N ARG A 158 2.64 4.34 -20.92
CA ARG A 158 3.71 5.33 -20.68
C ARG A 158 3.26 6.49 -19.77
N ALA A 159 1.97 6.79 -19.72
CA ALA A 159 1.44 7.80 -18.80
C ALA A 159 1.60 7.33 -17.35
N MET A 160 1.25 6.07 -17.06
CA MET A 160 1.44 5.48 -15.74
C MET A 160 2.92 5.39 -15.36
N SER A 161 3.81 4.97 -16.27
CA SER A 161 5.25 4.96 -15.98
C SER A 161 5.81 6.34 -15.64
N ARG A 162 5.34 7.40 -16.32
CA ARG A 162 5.72 8.79 -16.00
C ARG A 162 5.17 9.22 -14.64
N LEU A 163 3.91 8.87 -14.35
CA LEU A 163 3.29 9.17 -13.06
C LEU A 163 4.03 8.49 -11.90
N LEU A 164 4.38 7.22 -12.02
CA LEU A 164 5.16 6.49 -11.01
C LEU A 164 6.55 7.10 -10.82
N ALA A 165 7.24 7.48 -11.90
CA ALA A 165 8.54 8.14 -11.83
C ALA A 165 8.44 9.52 -11.14
N GLU A 166 7.39 10.29 -11.41
CA GLU A 166 7.12 11.55 -10.71
C GLU A 166 6.87 11.28 -9.21
N ILE A 167 5.97 10.36 -8.88
CA ILE A 167 5.64 10.00 -7.50
C ILE A 167 6.89 9.56 -6.72
N ALA A 168 7.75 8.73 -7.33
CA ALA A 168 8.95 8.20 -6.69
C ALA A 168 9.99 9.28 -6.37
N SER A 169 10.11 10.31 -7.22
CA SER A 169 11.18 11.31 -7.14
C SER A 169 10.77 12.65 -6.55
N ARG A 170 9.47 12.96 -6.49
CA ARG A 170 8.97 14.30 -6.12
C ARG A 170 9.23 14.68 -4.66
N TYR A 171 9.25 13.71 -3.75
CA TYR A 171 9.44 13.94 -2.31
C TYR A 171 10.36 12.88 -1.73
N ALA A 172 11.53 13.29 -1.23
CA ALA A 172 12.55 12.38 -0.72
C ALA A 172 12.12 11.63 0.56
N ASP A 173 11.20 12.21 1.32
CA ASP A 173 10.63 11.66 2.56
C ASP A 173 9.39 10.80 2.32
N ARG A 174 8.94 10.64 1.07
CA ARG A 174 7.67 9.97 0.77
C ARG A 174 7.85 8.49 0.46
N VAL A 175 7.08 7.68 1.17
CA VAL A 175 6.82 6.28 0.83
C VAL A 175 5.43 6.15 0.24
N VAL A 176 5.26 5.31 -0.78
CA VAL A 176 3.99 5.10 -1.46
C VAL A 176 3.61 3.63 -1.38
N VAL A 177 2.44 3.36 -0.81
CA VAL A 177 1.90 2.02 -0.64
C VAL A 177 0.75 1.86 -1.63
N PHE A 178 0.86 0.91 -2.55
CA PHE A 178 -0.18 0.59 -3.53
C PHE A 178 -0.94 -0.65 -3.06
N ASP A 179 -2.24 -0.53 -2.83
CA ASP A 179 -3.14 -1.70 -2.78
C ASP A 179 -3.43 -2.13 -4.21
N SER A 180 -3.11 -3.37 -4.57
CA SER A 180 -3.22 -3.85 -5.95
C SER A 180 -4.11 -5.09 -6.05
N PRO A 181 -4.65 -5.43 -7.24
CA PRO A 181 -5.39 -6.67 -7.45
C PRO A 181 -4.55 -7.94 -7.16
N PRO A 182 -5.18 -9.11 -7.00
CA PRO A 182 -4.46 -10.37 -6.86
C PRO A 182 -3.83 -10.82 -8.20
N LEU A 183 -2.61 -11.34 -8.12
CA LEU A 183 -1.76 -11.67 -9.27
C LEU A 183 -2.36 -12.75 -10.18
N LEU A 184 -2.88 -13.85 -9.61
CA LEU A 184 -3.33 -14.99 -10.42
C LEU A 184 -4.68 -14.77 -11.14
N ILE A 185 -5.37 -13.67 -10.86
CA ILE A 185 -6.74 -13.43 -11.36
C ILE A 185 -6.80 -12.30 -12.38
N THR A 186 -5.87 -11.34 -12.34
CA THR A 186 -6.03 -10.08 -13.06
C THR A 186 -4.73 -9.65 -13.75
N SER A 187 -4.84 -9.18 -14.98
CA SER A 187 -3.71 -8.67 -15.75
C SER A 187 -3.20 -7.31 -15.22
N GLU A 188 -4.08 -6.53 -14.59
CA GLU A 188 -3.77 -5.24 -13.98
C GLU A 188 -2.65 -5.32 -12.93
N ALA A 189 -2.64 -6.40 -12.12
CA ALA A 189 -1.63 -6.60 -11.09
C ALA A 189 -0.22 -6.67 -11.69
N HIS A 190 -0.05 -7.37 -12.81
CA HIS A 190 1.25 -7.52 -13.47
C HIS A 190 1.79 -6.20 -14.02
N ALA A 191 0.92 -5.40 -14.66
CA ALA A 191 1.29 -4.11 -15.23
C ALA A 191 1.83 -3.14 -14.17
N LEU A 192 1.28 -3.21 -12.96
CA LEU A 192 1.70 -2.42 -11.81
C LEU A 192 2.99 -2.96 -11.18
N VAL A 193 3.03 -4.25 -10.83
CA VAL A 193 4.11 -4.86 -10.04
C VAL A 193 5.47 -4.66 -10.69
N GLY A 194 5.58 -4.77 -12.02
CA GLY A 194 6.87 -4.63 -12.70
C GLY A 194 7.47 -3.22 -12.73
N GLN A 195 6.77 -2.23 -12.18
CA GLN A 195 7.24 -0.84 -12.08
C GLN A 195 7.57 -0.45 -10.63
N MET A 196 7.39 -1.36 -9.67
CA MET A 196 7.56 -1.13 -8.25
C MET A 196 8.95 -1.56 -7.79
N GLY A 197 9.51 -0.87 -6.79
CA GLY A 197 10.81 -1.23 -6.23
C GLY A 197 10.73 -2.33 -5.18
N GLN A 198 9.56 -2.50 -4.55
CA GLN A 198 9.34 -3.52 -3.52
C GLN A 198 7.95 -4.13 -3.64
N VAL A 199 7.85 -5.43 -3.40
CA VAL A 199 6.58 -6.18 -3.36
C VAL A 199 6.35 -6.75 -1.96
N VAL A 200 5.15 -6.57 -1.45
CA VAL A 200 4.62 -7.23 -0.26
C VAL A 200 3.53 -8.20 -0.70
N MET A 201 3.82 -9.48 -0.64
CA MET A 201 2.90 -10.56 -0.99
C MET A 201 2.17 -11.04 0.26
N VAL A 202 0.86 -10.83 0.30
CA VAL A 202 -0.01 -11.29 1.38
C VAL A 202 -0.46 -12.73 1.11
N VAL A 203 -0.29 -13.59 2.11
CA VAL A 203 -0.64 -15.01 2.05
C VAL A 203 -1.62 -15.30 3.18
N GLU A 204 -2.81 -15.83 2.85
CA GLU A 204 -3.80 -16.17 3.86
C GLU A 204 -3.41 -17.46 4.59
N ALA A 205 -3.37 -17.38 5.91
CA ALA A 205 -3.01 -18.48 6.76
C ALA A 205 -3.96 -19.67 6.60
N GLU A 206 -3.37 -20.87 6.60
CA GLU A 206 -4.07 -22.15 6.52
C GLU A 206 -4.95 -22.36 5.27
N THR A 207 -4.99 -21.39 4.34
CA THR A 207 -5.92 -21.37 3.21
C THR A 207 -5.19 -21.28 1.87
N THR A 208 -4.26 -20.33 1.73
CA THR A 208 -3.49 -20.19 0.49
C THR A 208 -2.51 -21.33 0.34
N THR A 209 -2.61 -22.07 -0.76
CA THR A 209 -1.71 -23.18 -1.05
C THR A 209 -0.31 -22.69 -1.40
N GLN A 210 0.73 -23.45 -1.03
CA GLN A 210 2.10 -23.14 -1.46
C GLN A 210 2.25 -23.08 -2.99
N HIS A 211 1.47 -23.87 -3.71
CA HIS A 211 1.47 -23.85 -5.17
C HIS A 211 0.99 -22.49 -5.70
N ALA A 212 -0.14 -21.97 -5.20
CA ALA A 212 -0.64 -20.66 -5.58
C ALA A 212 0.35 -19.54 -5.27
N VAL A 213 1.01 -19.57 -4.10
CA VAL A 213 2.07 -18.60 -3.78
C VAL A 213 3.23 -18.70 -4.78
N LYS A 214 3.71 -19.91 -5.09
CA LYS A 214 4.79 -20.11 -6.06
C LYS A 214 4.43 -19.63 -7.46
N GLU A 215 3.21 -19.90 -7.93
CA GLU A 215 2.73 -19.39 -9.22
C GLU A 215 2.66 -17.86 -9.23
N ALA A 216 2.16 -17.25 -8.16
CA ALA A 216 2.10 -15.79 -8.07
C ALA A 216 3.50 -15.17 -8.02
N LEU A 217 4.45 -15.77 -7.30
CA LEU A 217 5.83 -15.30 -7.27
C LEU A 217 6.52 -15.42 -8.64
N ARG A 218 6.23 -16.48 -9.41
CA ARG A 218 6.73 -16.64 -10.79
C ARG A 218 6.21 -15.56 -11.75
N GLN A 219 5.16 -14.85 -11.39
CA GLN A 219 4.64 -13.75 -12.18
C GLN A 219 5.34 -12.40 -11.89
N ILE A 220 6.22 -12.37 -10.90
CA ILE A 220 6.99 -11.20 -10.47
C ILE A 220 8.42 -11.34 -11.01
N ASP A 221 8.61 -11.01 -12.29
CA ASP A 221 9.92 -11.18 -12.94
C ASP A 221 10.88 -10.00 -12.72
N SER A 222 10.36 -8.83 -12.36
CA SER A 222 11.10 -7.55 -12.44
C SER A 222 11.38 -6.90 -11.09
N CYS A 223 10.96 -7.52 -9.98
CA CYS A 223 11.21 -7.02 -8.62
C CYS A 223 11.90 -8.09 -7.77
N GLU A 224 13.14 -7.82 -7.36
CA GLU A 224 13.94 -8.71 -6.52
C GLU A 224 13.57 -8.61 -5.03
N HIS A 225 12.96 -7.49 -4.62
CA HIS A 225 12.67 -7.17 -3.22
C HIS A 225 11.26 -7.60 -2.83
N ILE A 226 11.10 -8.89 -2.54
CA ILE A 226 9.82 -9.49 -2.19
C ILE A 226 9.77 -9.81 -0.69
N HIS A 227 8.73 -9.32 -0.03
CA HIS A 227 8.41 -9.57 1.38
C HIS A 227 7.11 -10.36 1.48
N LEU A 228 6.99 -11.25 2.46
CA LEU A 228 5.77 -12.02 2.70
C LEU A 228 5.09 -11.54 3.99
N ILE A 229 3.76 -11.37 3.94
CA ILE A 229 2.93 -11.22 5.14
C ILE A 229 2.04 -12.46 5.24
N TYR A 230 2.17 -13.20 6.34
CA TYR A 230 1.27 -14.30 6.66
C TYR A 230 0.08 -13.76 7.45
N ASN A 231 -1.08 -13.64 6.80
CA ASN A 231 -2.25 -12.92 7.31
C ASN A 231 -3.34 -13.87 7.83
N LYS A 232 -4.25 -13.37 8.68
CA LYS A 232 -5.36 -14.12 9.31
C LYS A 232 -4.93 -15.32 10.16
N THR A 233 -3.72 -15.25 10.73
CA THR A 233 -3.24 -16.28 11.66
C THR A 233 -4.11 -16.32 12.91
N LYS A 234 -4.59 -17.51 13.29
CA LYS A 234 -5.39 -17.69 14.51
C LYS A 234 -4.53 -17.84 15.77
N SER A 235 -3.28 -18.30 15.62
CA SER A 235 -2.28 -18.43 16.69
C SER A 235 -0.91 -18.71 16.06
N PHE A 236 0.16 -18.08 16.56
CA PHE A 236 1.52 -18.55 16.31
C PHE A 236 1.92 -19.56 17.40
N PRO A 237 2.34 -20.79 17.05
CA PRO A 237 3.05 -21.64 18.00
C PRO A 237 4.41 -20.97 18.29
N GLY A 238 4.54 -20.30 19.43
CA GLY A 238 5.79 -19.60 19.79
C GLY A 238 5.64 -18.26 20.52
N ASN A 239 4.42 -17.81 20.81
CA ASN A 239 4.17 -16.51 21.46
C ASN A 239 4.65 -16.38 22.93
N ASN A 240 5.47 -17.32 23.42
CA ASN A 240 6.19 -17.23 24.70
C ASN A 240 7.54 -16.50 24.60
N TYR A 241 7.95 -16.01 23.43
CA TYR A 241 9.30 -15.44 23.25
C TYR A 241 9.48 -13.97 23.66
N TYR A 242 8.41 -13.26 24.04
CA TYR A 242 8.48 -11.86 24.49
C TYR A 242 7.78 -11.59 25.83
N GLY A 243 7.79 -12.59 26.73
CA GLY A 243 7.55 -12.35 28.15
C GLY A 243 8.87 -12.07 28.85
N TYR A 244 9.30 -10.80 28.90
CA TYR A 244 10.31 -10.41 29.90
C TYR A 244 9.71 -10.73 31.27
N GLY A 245 10.30 -11.71 31.96
CA GLY A 245 9.89 -12.13 33.28
C GLY A 245 9.96 -10.96 34.25
N HIS A 246 8.80 -10.58 34.78
CA HIS A 246 8.75 -9.87 36.06
C HIS A 246 9.19 -10.87 37.13
N TYR A 247 10.38 -10.66 37.68
CA TYR A 247 10.71 -11.15 39.01
C TYR A 247 10.07 -10.19 40.00
N ASP A 248 9.14 -10.71 40.80
CA ASP A 248 8.94 -10.32 42.20
C ASP A 248 9.07 -11.60 43.04
#